data_AF-A0A7K5BH09-F1
#
_entry.id   AF-A0A7K5BH09-F1
#
_cell.length_a   1.000
_cell.length_b   1.000
_cell.length_c   1.000
_cell.angle_alpha   90.00
_cell.angle_beta   90.00
_cell.angle_gamma   90.00
#
_symmetry.space_group_name_H-M   'P 1'
#
loop_
_entity.id
_entity.type
_entity.pdbx_description
1 polymer ?
#
loop_
_entity_poly.entity_id
_entity_poly.type
_entity_poly.pdbx_seq_one_letter_code
_entity_poly.pdbx_strand_id
1 'polypeptide(L)'
;CLALALASQKIFAFEWESAKTGRKTQLTWTVLPQGYKNSPTIFGNQLAKELEQWERPLGSGTLLQYVDDLLIATETEEECIKWTISLLNFLGLSGYRVSLQKAQLVQEKVVYLGYEISSGQRSLGTARKEAICQMP
;
A
#
# COMPACT_ATOMS: atom_id res chain seq x y z
N CYS A 1 -3.43 -0.18 -9.94
CA CYS A 1 -2.10 -0.73 -10.29
C CYS A 1 -1.47 0.14 -11.37
N LEU A 2 -0.15 0.36 -11.32
CA LEU A 2 0.53 1.23 -12.28
C LEU A 2 0.67 0.57 -13.64
N ALA A 3 0.29 1.28 -14.70
CA ALA A 3 0.43 0.82 -16.07
C ALA A 3 1.91 0.68 -16.44
N LEU A 4 2.23 -0.40 -17.15
CA LEU A 4 3.57 -0.64 -17.67
C LEU A 4 3.67 -0.08 -19.09
N ALA A 5 4.72 0.70 -19.36
CA ALA A 5 4.99 1.23 -20.69
C ALA A 5 5.07 0.10 -21.73
N LEU A 6 4.45 0.30 -22.90
CA LEU A 6 4.39 -0.71 -23.97
C LEU A 6 5.78 -1.25 -24.35
N ALA A 7 6.79 -0.38 -24.39
CA ALA A 7 8.17 -0.75 -24.70
C ALA A 7 8.78 -1.70 -23.65
N SER A 8 8.34 -1.63 -22.39
CA SER A 8 8.86 -2.43 -21.28
C SER A 8 8.09 -3.75 -21.08
N GLN A 9 6.92 -3.94 -21.69
CA GLN A 9 6.10 -5.13 -21.48
C GLN A 9 6.87 -6.41 -21.82
N LYS A 10 7.56 -6.44 -22.97
CA LYS A 10 8.34 -7.60 -23.43
C LYS A 10 9.39 -8.11 -22.42
N ILE A 11 9.85 -7.27 -21.49
CA ILE A 11 10.81 -7.64 -20.44
C ILE A 11 10.20 -8.64 -19.45
N PHE A 12 8.87 -8.60 -19.26
CA PHE A 12 8.16 -9.41 -18.27
C PHE A 12 7.29 -10.50 -18.92
N ALA A 13 7.73 -11.01 -20.06
CA ALA A 13 7.05 -12.10 -20.74
C ALA A 13 7.26 -13.44 -19.99
N PHE A 14 6.23 -14.28 -19.98
CA PHE A 14 6.28 -15.64 -19.45
C PHE A 14 5.52 -16.62 -20.34
N GLU A 15 5.91 -17.89 -20.30
CA GLU A 15 5.21 -18.96 -21.03
C GLU A 15 4.08 -19.53 -20.16
N TRP A 16 2.94 -19.77 -20.79
CA TRP A 16 1.83 -20.51 -20.21
C TRP A 16 1.46 -21.66 -21.15
N GLU A 17 1.30 -22.85 -20.59
CA GLU A 17 0.84 -24.03 -21.31
C GLU A 17 -0.57 -24.39 -20.86
N SER A 18 -1.48 -24.58 -21.83
CA SER A 18 -2.83 -25.01 -21.52
C SER A 18 -2.85 -26.47 -21.06
N ALA A 19 -3.29 -26.71 -19.82
CA ALA A 19 -3.48 -28.07 -19.31
C ALA A 19 -4.50 -28.90 -20.10
N LYS A 20 -5.38 -28.26 -20.89
CA LYS A 20 -6.39 -28.95 -21.70
C LYS A 20 -5.90 -29.30 -23.10
N THR A 21 -5.12 -28.43 -23.73
CA THR A 21 -4.74 -28.58 -25.15
C THR A 21 -3.25 -28.79 -25.37
N GLY A 22 -2.41 -28.68 -24.33
CA GLY A 22 -0.94 -28.71 -24.43
C GLY A 22 -0.35 -27.53 -25.20
N ARG A 23 -1.16 -26.53 -25.57
CA ARG A 23 -0.69 -25.39 -26.36
C ARG A 23 0.07 -24.41 -25.48
N LYS A 24 1.31 -24.12 -25.88
CA LYS A 24 2.15 -23.07 -25.30
C LYS A 24 1.81 -21.71 -25.91
N THR A 25 1.69 -20.70 -25.07
CA THR A 25 1.56 -19.29 -25.46
C THR A 25 2.46 -18.43 -24.60
N GLN A 26 2.92 -17.31 -25.16
CA GLN A 26 3.59 -16.28 -24.39
C GLN A 26 2.56 -15.25 -23.93
N LEU A 27 2.63 -14.88 -22.66
CA LEU A 27 1.87 -13.79 -22.05
C LEU A 27 2.84 -12.75 -21.51
N THR A 28 2.34 -11.55 -21.24
CA THR A 28 3.13 -10.48 -20.62
C THR A 28 2.25 -9.63 -19.71
N TRP A 29 2.87 -8.99 -18.73
CA TRP A 29 2.19 -8.05 -17.86
C TRP A 29 1.96 -6.71 -18.55
N THR A 30 0.78 -6.13 -18.33
CA THR A 30 0.41 -4.76 -18.77
C THR A 30 0.47 -3.73 -17.65
N VAL A 31 0.62 -4.21 -16.41
CA VAL A 31 0.83 -3.42 -15.20
C VAL A 31 2.14 -3.84 -14.54
N LEU A 32 2.65 -2.99 -13.66
CA LEU A 32 3.87 -3.26 -12.89
C LEU A 32 3.77 -4.61 -12.16
N PRO A 33 4.61 -5.61 -12.48
CA PRO A 33 4.45 -6.95 -11.94
C PRO A 33 4.94 -7.07 -10.51
N GLN A 34 4.30 -7.98 -9.76
CA GLN A 34 4.78 -8.42 -8.46
C GLN A 34 6.06 -9.27 -8.63
N GLY A 35 7.04 -9.06 -7.76
CA GLY A 35 8.34 -9.75 -7.82
C GLY A 35 9.43 -9.01 -8.59
N TYR A 36 9.12 -7.93 -9.32
CA TYR A 36 10.16 -7.06 -9.84
C TYR A 36 10.75 -6.18 -8.74
N LYS A 37 12.08 -6.21 -8.60
CA LYS A 37 12.82 -5.58 -7.48
C LYS A 37 12.52 -4.09 -7.26
N ASN A 38 12.24 -3.35 -8.33
CA ASN A 38 11.98 -1.92 -8.24
C ASN A 38 10.48 -1.59 -8.18
N SER A 39 9.59 -2.61 -8.20
CA SER A 39 8.15 -2.37 -8.12
C SER A 39 7.74 -1.59 -6.87
N PRO A 40 8.25 -1.93 -5.65
CA PRO A 40 7.92 -1.18 -4.44
C PRO A 40 8.34 0.29 -4.53
N THR A 41 9.54 0.58 -5.03
CA THR A 41 10.05 1.95 -5.18
C THR A 41 9.25 2.74 -6.21
N ILE A 42 8.95 2.16 -7.37
CA ILE A 42 8.17 2.82 -8.42
C ILE A 42 6.76 3.14 -7.91
N PHE A 43 6.10 2.17 -7.25
CA PHE A 43 4.79 2.37 -6.68
C PHE A 43 4.78 3.44 -5.58
N GLY A 44 5.69 3.31 -4.61
CA GLY A 44 5.81 4.25 -3.50
C GLY A 44 6.04 5.68 -3.97
N ASN A 45 6.93 5.89 -4.95
CA ASN A 45 7.20 7.23 -5.50
C ASN A 45 5.99 7.82 -6.24
N GLN A 46 5.26 7.01 -7.01
CA GLN A 46 4.08 7.51 -7.71
C GLN A 46 2.98 7.89 -6.73
N LEU A 47 2.71 7.04 -5.73
CA LEU A 47 1.72 7.34 -4.70
C LEU A 47 2.13 8.57 -3.88
N ALA A 48 3.41 8.72 -3.52
CA ALA A 48 3.92 9.88 -2.79
C ALA A 48 3.67 11.18 -3.56
N LYS A 49 4.00 11.20 -4.86
CA LYS A 49 3.78 12.35 -5.73
C LYS A 49 2.30 12.72 -5.87
N GLU A 50 1.40 11.74 -5.87
CA GLU A 50 -0.02 12.01 -5.90
C GLU A 50 -0.52 12.53 -4.55
N LEU A 51 -0.04 11.97 -3.43
CA LEU A 51 -0.36 12.46 -2.08
C LEU A 51 0.13 13.90 -1.82
N GLU A 52 1.12 14.40 -2.55
CA GLU A 52 1.50 15.83 -2.53
C GLU A 52 0.39 16.75 -3.08
N GLN A 53 -0.46 16.23 -3.98
CA GLN A 53 -1.59 16.96 -4.57
C GLN A 53 -2.87 16.83 -3.72
N TRP A 54 -2.87 15.97 -2.70
CA TRP A 54 -4.01 15.79 -1.83
C TRP A 54 -4.21 17.01 -0.93
N GLU A 55 -5.35 17.68 -1.09
CA GLU A 55 -5.78 18.77 -0.21
C GLU A 55 -6.16 18.24 1.17
N ARG A 56 -5.23 18.39 2.12
CA ARG A 56 -5.40 17.92 3.49
C ARG A 56 -6.50 18.73 4.19
N PRO A 57 -7.40 18.08 4.96
CA PRO A 57 -8.38 18.80 5.77
C PRO A 57 -7.70 19.76 6.75
N LEU A 58 -8.40 20.85 7.09
CA LEU A 58 -7.98 21.76 8.15
C LEU A 58 -7.86 21.00 9.49
N GLY A 59 -6.84 21.33 10.28
CA GLY A 59 -6.55 20.70 11.57
C GLY A 59 -5.12 20.16 11.67
N SER A 60 -4.76 19.66 12.85
CA SER A 60 -3.46 19.05 13.12
C SER A 60 -3.48 17.56 12.75
N GLY A 61 -2.74 17.18 11.72
CA GLY A 61 -2.61 15.78 11.32
C GLY A 61 -1.34 15.48 10.55
N THR A 62 -0.93 14.23 10.59
CA THR A 62 0.22 13.70 9.85
C THR A 62 -0.19 12.46 9.07
N LEU A 63 0.23 12.41 7.81
CA LEU A 63 0.18 11.21 6.99
C LEU A 63 1.59 10.63 6.85
N LEU A 64 1.76 9.36 7.24
CA LEU A 64 2.96 8.59 6.97
C LEU A 64 2.69 7.57 5.86
N GLN A 65 3.63 7.44 4.94
CA GLN A 65 3.58 6.50 3.84
C GLN A 65 4.84 5.63 3.83
N TYR A 66 4.63 4.33 3.63
CA TYR A 66 5.67 3.38 3.26
C TYR A 66 5.16 2.46 2.14
N VAL A 67 5.63 2.70 0.92
CA VAL A 67 5.16 1.98 -0.29
C VAL A 67 3.63 2.06 -0.41
N ASP A 68 2.91 0.99 -0.06
CA ASP A 68 1.46 0.84 -0.08
C ASP A 68 0.78 0.96 1.29
N ASP A 69 1.55 1.01 2.38
CA ASP A 69 1.05 1.20 3.74
C ASP A 69 0.95 2.69 4.11
N LEU A 70 -0.26 3.12 4.50
CA LEU A 70 -0.56 4.49 4.92
C LEU A 70 -1.00 4.53 6.39
N LEU A 71 -0.58 5.56 7.12
CA LEU A 71 -1.00 5.84 8.50
C LEU A 71 -1.37 7.32 8.65
N ILE A 72 -2.60 7.59 9.08
CA ILE A 72 -3.04 8.91 9.53
C ILE A 72 -2.90 8.96 11.06
N ALA A 73 -2.36 10.06 11.57
CA ALA A 73 -2.36 10.39 12.99
C ALA A 73 -2.86 11.83 13.17
N THR A 74 -3.84 12.02 14.06
CA THR A 74 -4.43 13.32 14.44
C THR A 74 -4.56 13.40 15.96
N GLU A 75 -4.82 14.59 16.50
CA GLU A 75 -4.97 14.77 17.95
C GLU A 75 -6.35 14.31 18.45
N THR A 76 -7.41 14.52 17.67
CA THR A 76 -8.76 14.10 18.03
C THR A 76 -9.34 13.05 17.08
N GLU A 77 -10.34 12.32 17.56
CA GLU A 77 -11.09 11.35 16.79
C GLU A 77 -11.85 12.02 15.63
N GLU A 78 -12.46 13.19 15.87
CA GLU A 78 -13.21 13.91 14.84
C GLU A 78 -12.32 14.37 13.68
N GLU A 79 -11.09 14.81 13.99
CA GLU A 79 -10.08 15.10 12.96
C GLU A 79 -9.69 13.83 12.21
N CYS A 80 -9.49 12.72 12.92
CA CYS A 80 -9.12 11.43 12.31
C CYS A 80 -10.17 10.96 11.30
N ILE A 81 -11.46 11.08 11.64
CA ILE A 81 -12.59 10.76 10.76
C ILE A 81 -12.54 11.63 9.49
N LYS A 82 -12.38 12.95 9.64
CA LYS A 82 -12.32 13.89 8.50
C LYS A 82 -11.13 13.59 7.58
N TRP A 83 -9.95 13.37 8.16
CA TRP A 83 -8.74 13.00 7.43
C TRP A 83 -8.91 11.68 6.69
N THR A 84 -9.47 10.66 7.35
CA THR A 84 -9.71 9.34 6.77
C THR A 84 -10.68 9.42 5.58
N ILE A 85 -11.82 10.11 5.74
CA ILE A 85 -12.79 10.27 4.64
C ILE A 85 -12.16 11.01 3.46
N SER A 86 -11.47 12.12 3.72
CA SER A 86 -10.79 12.90 2.66
C SER A 86 -9.75 12.06 1.92
N LEU A 87 -8.90 11.33 2.65
CA LEU A 87 -7.87 10.48 2.04
C LEU A 87 -8.50 9.34 1.23
N LEU A 88 -9.52 8.66 1.74
CA LEU A 88 -10.18 7.56 1.01
C LEU A 88 -10.86 8.05 -0.28
N ASN A 89 -11.49 9.22 -0.25
CA ASN A 89 -12.07 9.85 -1.44
C ASN A 89 -10.97 10.19 -2.47
N PHE A 90 -9.88 10.80 -2.03
CA PHE A 90 -8.73 11.11 -2.88
C PHE A 90 -8.15 9.84 -3.53
N LEU A 91 -7.87 8.81 -2.73
CA LEU A 91 -7.33 7.54 -3.22
C LEU A 91 -8.28 6.86 -4.22
N GLY A 92 -9.59 6.88 -3.95
CA GLY A 92 -10.61 6.32 -4.83
C GLY A 92 -10.68 7.05 -6.17
N LEU A 93 -10.64 8.39 -6.16
CA LEU A 93 -10.61 9.22 -7.37
C LEU A 93 -9.33 9.00 -8.20
N SER A 94 -8.19 8.78 -7.53
CA SER A 94 -6.91 8.45 -8.17
C SER A 94 -6.82 6.97 -8.62
N GLY A 95 -7.87 6.16 -8.41
CA GLY A 95 -7.96 4.78 -8.89
C GLY A 95 -7.24 3.75 -8.03
N TYR A 96 -6.83 4.11 -6.81
CA TYR A 96 -6.34 3.16 -5.82
C TYR A 96 -7.51 2.41 -5.16
N ARG A 97 -7.18 1.27 -4.57
CA ARG A 97 -8.10 0.47 -3.79
C ARG A 97 -7.49 0.21 -2.42
N VAL A 98 -8.29 0.39 -1.39
CA VAL A 98 -7.90 0.12 0.00
C VAL A 98 -8.57 -1.17 0.45
N SER A 99 -7.83 -2.01 1.18
CA SER A 99 -8.36 -3.26 1.71
C SER A 99 -9.25 -2.99 2.94
N LEU A 100 -10.57 -3.13 2.79
CA LEU A 100 -11.50 -2.97 3.91
C LEU A 100 -11.21 -3.94 5.06
N GLN A 101 -10.87 -5.19 4.73
CA GLN A 101 -10.58 -6.24 5.71
C GLN A 101 -9.34 -5.92 6.58
N LYS A 102 -8.36 -5.20 6.02
CA LYS A 102 -7.10 -4.86 6.71
C LYS A 102 -7.09 -3.44 7.28
N ALA A 103 -8.07 -2.61 6.94
CA ALA A 103 -8.11 -1.23 7.38
C ALA A 103 -8.34 -1.15 8.89
N GLN A 104 -7.53 -0.35 9.58
CA GLN A 104 -7.69 -0.01 10.99
C GLN A 104 -8.23 1.41 11.07
N LEU A 105 -9.56 1.55 11.01
CA LEU A 105 -10.21 2.86 10.91
C LEU A 105 -10.41 3.47 12.30
N VAL A 106 -9.84 4.65 12.52
CA VAL A 106 -10.09 5.52 13.68
C VAL A 106 -9.96 4.76 15.01
N GLN A 107 -8.75 4.29 15.29
CA GLN A 107 -8.44 3.53 16.51
C GLN A 107 -7.31 4.20 17.30
N GLU A 108 -7.39 4.16 18.63
CA GLU A 108 -6.34 4.66 19.52
C GLU A 108 -5.06 3.79 19.53
N LYS A 109 -5.20 2.53 19.10
CA LYS A 109 -4.10 1.57 18.97
C LYS A 109 -4.15 0.95 17.58
N VAL A 110 -3.04 1.04 16.86
CA VAL A 110 -2.91 0.48 15.49
C VAL A 110 -1.60 -0.27 15.32
N VAL A 111 -1.56 -1.17 14.35
CA VAL A 111 -0.35 -1.83 13.87
C VAL A 111 0.08 -1.21 12.55
N TYR A 112 1.30 -0.68 12.49
CA TYR A 112 1.90 -0.11 11.29
C TYR A 112 3.33 -0.61 11.12
N LEU A 113 3.65 -1.22 9.98
CA LEU A 113 4.98 -1.78 9.66
C LEU A 113 5.55 -2.74 10.74
N GLY A 114 4.66 -3.51 11.36
CA GLY A 114 5.01 -4.43 12.44
C GLY A 114 5.30 -3.77 13.79
N TYR A 115 4.93 -2.50 13.97
CA TYR A 115 4.93 -1.81 15.26
C TYR A 115 3.51 -1.60 15.76
N GLU A 116 3.29 -1.82 17.04
CA GLU A 116 2.09 -1.36 17.75
C GLU A 116 2.31 0.09 18.18
N ILE A 117 1.40 0.97 17.79
CA ILE A 117 1.44 2.40 18.07
C ILE A 117 0.19 2.77 18.86
N SER A 118 0.36 3.44 20.01
CA SER A 118 -0.75 3.98 20.80
C SER A 118 -0.24 5.06 21.75
N SER A 119 -1.05 6.11 21.97
CA SER A 119 -0.83 7.12 23.02
C SER A 119 0.60 7.70 23.05
N GLY A 120 1.17 8.02 21.89
CA GLY A 120 2.53 8.56 21.76
C GLY A 120 3.67 7.56 21.99
N GLN A 121 3.35 6.28 22.22
CA GLN A 121 4.31 5.20 22.41
C GLN A 121 4.33 4.26 21.20
N ARG A 122 5.46 3.56 21.04
CA ARG A 122 5.67 2.55 19.99
C ARG A 122 6.39 1.33 20.55
N SER A 123 5.87 0.14 20.27
CA SER A 123 6.51 -1.14 20.59
C SER A 123 6.55 -2.07 19.37
N LEU A 124 7.49 -3.02 19.35
CA LEU A 124 7.50 -4.08 18.35
C LEU A 124 6.24 -4.96 18.51
N GLY A 125 5.51 -5.14 17.42
CA GLY A 125 4.33 -6.02 17.39
C GLY A 125 4.72 -7.48 17.54
N THR A 126 3.81 -8.28 18.11
CA THR A 126 4.04 -9.69 18.42
C THR A 126 4.48 -10.50 17.21
N ALA A 127 3.80 -10.36 16.07
CA ALA A 127 4.13 -11.08 14.83
C ALA A 127 5.56 -10.79 14.34
N ARG A 128 6.06 -9.56 14.53
CA ARG A 128 7.44 -9.21 14.16
C ARG A 128 8.46 -9.84 15.09
N LYS A 129 8.15 -9.96 16.38
CA LYS A 129 9.01 -10.69 17.34
C LYS A 129 9.06 -12.18 17.00
N GLU A 130 7.90 -12.77 16.76
CA GLU A 130 7.78 -14.19 16.39
C GLU A 130 8.56 -14.51 15.12
N ALA A 131 8.46 -13.67 14.09
CA ALA A 131 9.20 -13.85 12.84
C ALA A 131 10.72 -13.90 13.04
N ILE A 132 11.27 -13.20 14.05
CA ILE A 132 12.70 -13.23 14.38
C ILE A 132 13.01 -14.45 15.27
N CYS A 133 12.21 -14.69 16.31
CA CYS A 133 12.44 -15.78 17.26
C CYS A 133 12.28 -17.18 16.64
N GLN A 134 11.50 -17.30 15.56
CA GLN A 134 11.28 -18.54 14.83
C GLN A 134 12.27 -18.75 13.67
N MET A 135 13.22 -17.83 13.47
CA MET A 135 14.31 -18.08 12.52
C MET A 135 15.18 -19.23 13.03
N PRO A 136 15.44 -20.27 12.21
CA PRO A 136 16.32 -21.37 12.57
C PRO A 136 17.77 -20.93 12.81
#